data_AF-A0ABD7ZET2-F1
#
_entry.id   AF-A0ABD7ZET2-F1
#
_cell.length_a   1.000
_cell.length_b   1.000
_cell.length_c   1.000
_cell.angle_alpha   90.00
_cell.angle_beta   90.00
_cell.angle_gamma   90.00
#
_symmetry.space_group_name_H-M   'P 1'
#
loop_
_entity.id
_entity.type
_entity.pdbx_description
1 polymer ?
#
loop_
_entity_poly.entity_id
_entity_poly.type
_entity_poly.pdbx_seq_one_letter_code
_entity_poly.pdbx_strand_id
1 'polypeptide(L)'
;MNTEYLIAFESEKNLCSSPKQFKNLLSIHNDIKIEGNKIKFQDKTFKYTLKNGKLPNNSDYYNLNIELTKIEDENEFERLLKEIRNICFKISNKDVVELGDAISEYYCQKGYSIVYRTEMLMRKLIYKFMTISVGYEWKDESTPKEVLHSIRDQKGEINFLYEVDFIKLSDFLFKNISKTDTSQLIKLIKDASPNDEKLLDNLKSKLPYSNWERFFSKRLNCDSNLLKTKWEKLYELRCMIAHSKKFTKDNYKMLEKLSNEICKILESALQSINEINVEDKDRDEISENITSFIGNNAYKFIELYNILKIHVQDIIALNSENPPKNLNKPLMVNILYLYKNEHILPINIIEKLKDICGFRNNLIHQSGINEIDETEIIEKIKEINNIIKYISDIKTID
;
A
#
# COMPACT_ATOMS: atom_id res chain seq x y z
N MET A 1 -25.12 9.05 -21.06
CA MET A 1 -24.72 8.24 -19.87
C MET A 1 -26.02 7.82 -19.20
N ASN A 2 -26.12 6.60 -18.70
CA ASN A 2 -27.42 6.05 -18.27
C ASN A 2 -27.41 5.62 -16.81
N THR A 3 -28.46 5.97 -16.08
CA THR A 3 -28.72 5.41 -14.75
C THR A 3 -29.86 4.41 -14.86
N GLU A 4 -29.66 3.21 -14.34
CA GLU A 4 -30.61 2.10 -14.43
C GLU A 4 -31.08 1.66 -13.04
N TYR A 5 -32.39 1.60 -12.85
CA TYR A 5 -33.04 1.13 -11.64
C TYR A 5 -33.90 -0.10 -11.92
N LEU A 6 -33.78 -1.09 -11.05
CA LEU A 6 -34.71 -2.21 -10.94
C LEU A 6 -35.58 -2.03 -9.69
N ILE A 7 -36.87 -1.94 -9.90
CA ILE A 7 -37.87 -1.64 -8.86
C ILE A 7 -38.91 -2.74 -8.88
N ALA A 8 -39.25 -3.31 -7.71
CA ALA A 8 -40.24 -4.37 -7.57
C ALA A 8 -41.41 -3.94 -6.67
N PHE A 9 -42.62 -4.32 -7.06
CA PHE A 9 -43.86 -4.09 -6.30
C PHE A 9 -44.54 -5.44 -5.99
N GLU A 10 -45.01 -5.58 -4.76
CA GLU A 10 -45.73 -6.78 -4.34
C GLU A 10 -47.12 -6.83 -4.96
N SER A 11 -47.46 -7.98 -5.54
CA SER A 11 -48.74 -8.21 -6.21
C SER A 11 -49.92 -8.10 -5.24
N GLU A 12 -49.72 -8.50 -3.98
CA GLU A 12 -50.76 -8.47 -2.93
C GLU A 12 -51.29 -7.06 -2.63
N LYS A 13 -50.49 -6.03 -2.90
CA LYS A 13 -50.90 -4.64 -2.64
C LYS A 13 -51.70 -4.02 -3.79
N ASN A 14 -51.81 -4.68 -4.95
CA ASN A 14 -52.42 -4.12 -6.17
C ASN A 14 -51.91 -2.72 -6.57
N LEU A 15 -50.71 -2.35 -6.14
CA LEU A 15 -50.07 -1.06 -6.42
C LEU A 15 -49.13 -1.20 -7.63
N CYS A 16 -49.23 -0.27 -8.59
CA CYS A 16 -48.39 -0.24 -9.78
C CYS A 16 -48.37 -1.56 -10.57
N SER A 17 -49.54 -2.11 -10.90
CA SER A 17 -49.70 -3.32 -11.72
C SER A 17 -49.62 -3.07 -13.24
N SER A 18 -49.39 -1.82 -13.66
CA SER A 18 -49.16 -1.49 -15.07
C SER A 18 -48.15 -0.35 -15.27
N PRO A 19 -47.47 -0.28 -16.42
CA PRO A 19 -46.57 0.83 -16.76
C PRO A 19 -47.22 2.21 -16.67
N LYS A 20 -48.52 2.31 -16.97
CA LYS A 20 -49.27 3.56 -16.86
C LYS A 20 -49.40 4.01 -15.40
N GLN A 21 -49.69 3.08 -14.49
CA GLN A 21 -49.75 3.38 -13.06
C GLN A 21 -48.37 3.75 -12.50
N PHE A 22 -47.30 3.07 -12.94
CA PHE A 22 -45.93 3.45 -12.55
C PHE A 22 -45.57 4.87 -12.99
N LYS A 23 -45.93 5.28 -14.21
CA LYS A 23 -45.72 6.67 -14.67
C LYS A 23 -46.54 7.67 -13.85
N ASN A 24 -47.78 7.34 -13.53
CA ASN A 24 -48.63 8.17 -12.67
C ASN A 24 -48.03 8.30 -11.26
N LEU A 25 -47.44 7.23 -10.73
CA LEU A 25 -46.76 7.24 -9.44
C LEU A 25 -45.63 8.27 -9.39
N LEU A 26 -44.76 8.25 -10.39
CA LEU A 26 -43.66 9.22 -10.46
C LEU A 26 -44.18 10.67 -10.60
N SER A 27 -45.32 10.84 -11.26
CA SER A 27 -45.95 12.16 -11.46
C SER A 27 -46.74 12.66 -10.24
N ILE A 28 -46.76 11.92 -9.11
CA ILE A 28 -47.30 12.42 -7.83
C ILE A 28 -46.45 13.59 -7.32
N HIS A 29 -45.16 13.60 -7.63
CA HIS A 29 -44.29 14.70 -7.30
C HIS A 29 -44.51 15.85 -8.29
N ASN A 30 -44.90 17.03 -7.81
CA ASN A 30 -45.27 18.18 -8.65
C ASN A 30 -44.20 18.58 -9.68
N ASP A 31 -42.93 18.37 -9.33
CA ASP A 31 -41.80 18.72 -10.19
C ASP A 31 -41.46 17.66 -11.26
N ILE A 32 -42.07 16.47 -11.20
CA ILE A 32 -41.83 15.38 -12.16
C ILE A 32 -43.02 15.29 -13.12
N LYS A 33 -42.77 15.54 -14.41
CA LYS A 33 -43.78 15.35 -15.46
C LYS A 33 -43.29 14.38 -16.52
N ILE A 34 -44.09 13.36 -16.81
CA ILE A 34 -43.76 12.36 -17.83
C ILE A 34 -44.53 12.66 -19.11
N GLU A 35 -43.80 12.95 -20.19
CA GLU A 35 -44.36 13.23 -21.51
C GLU A 35 -43.73 12.28 -22.54
N GLY A 36 -44.50 11.28 -22.97
CA GLY A 36 -44.02 10.26 -23.90
C GLY A 36 -42.84 9.48 -23.33
N ASN A 37 -41.67 9.61 -23.98
CA ASN A 37 -40.39 9.00 -23.59
C ASN A 37 -39.44 9.98 -22.87
N LYS A 38 -39.97 11.08 -22.33
CA LYS A 38 -39.19 12.08 -21.60
C LYS A 38 -39.75 12.31 -20.20
N ILE A 39 -38.85 12.55 -19.25
CA ILE A 39 -39.14 13.05 -17.91
C ILE A 39 -38.69 14.51 -17.88
N LYS A 40 -39.63 15.43 -17.66
CA LYS A 40 -39.34 16.81 -17.33
C LYS A 40 -39.19 16.93 -15.82
N PHE A 41 -38.10 17.53 -15.39
CA PHE A 41 -37.82 17.84 -14.00
C PHE A 41 -37.30 19.26 -13.92
N GLN A 42 -38.05 20.13 -13.26
CA GLN A 42 -37.79 21.57 -13.23
C GLN A 42 -37.71 22.15 -14.67
N ASP A 43 -36.59 22.79 -15.03
CA ASP A 43 -36.30 23.35 -16.35
C ASP A 43 -35.59 22.36 -17.30
N LYS A 44 -35.30 21.14 -16.83
CA LYS A 44 -34.55 20.12 -17.58
C LYS A 44 -35.44 19.00 -18.08
N THR A 45 -34.98 18.35 -19.15
CA THR A 45 -35.69 17.23 -19.79
C THR A 45 -34.73 16.08 -20.03
N PHE A 46 -35.04 14.93 -19.45
CA PHE A 46 -34.27 13.70 -19.56
C PHE A 46 -35.03 12.66 -20.37
N LYS A 47 -34.34 11.91 -21.23
CA LYS A 47 -34.95 10.77 -21.91
C LYS A 47 -35.00 9.59 -20.95
N TYR A 48 -36.03 8.76 -21.06
CA TYR A 48 -36.11 7.54 -20.29
C TYR A 48 -36.69 6.39 -21.11
N THR A 49 -36.35 5.17 -20.70
CA THR A 49 -37.01 3.95 -21.17
C THR A 49 -37.50 3.16 -19.96
N LEU A 50 -38.65 2.52 -20.11
CA LEU A 50 -39.28 1.72 -19.07
C LEU A 50 -39.63 0.36 -19.66
N LYS A 51 -39.08 -0.69 -19.06
CA LYS A 51 -39.48 -2.08 -19.31
C LYS A 51 -40.14 -2.62 -18.06
N ASN A 52 -41.06 -3.57 -18.22
CA ASN A 52 -41.76 -4.19 -17.12
C ASN A 52 -41.92 -5.69 -17.36
N GLY A 53 -42.11 -6.44 -16.29
CA GLY A 53 -42.41 -7.86 -16.33
C GLY A 53 -42.80 -8.40 -14.97
N LYS A 54 -42.84 -9.72 -14.85
CA LYS A 54 -43.14 -10.42 -13.59
C LYS A 54 -41.94 -11.18 -13.08
N LEU A 55 -41.77 -11.18 -11.76
CA LEU A 55 -40.80 -12.00 -11.04
C LEU A 55 -41.38 -13.39 -10.74
N PRO A 56 -40.55 -14.39 -10.38
CA PRO A 56 -41.00 -15.75 -10.08
C PRO A 56 -42.07 -15.84 -8.97
N ASN A 57 -42.07 -14.88 -8.04
CA ASN A 57 -43.06 -14.77 -6.97
C ASN A 57 -44.31 -13.96 -7.36
N ASN A 58 -44.57 -13.81 -8.66
CA ASN A 58 -45.66 -13.00 -9.24
C ASN A 58 -45.61 -11.49 -8.95
N SER A 59 -44.56 -10.96 -8.30
CA SER A 59 -44.38 -9.52 -8.11
C SER A 59 -44.13 -8.83 -9.46
N ASP A 60 -44.66 -7.62 -9.64
CA ASP A 60 -44.38 -6.82 -10.83
C ASP A 60 -43.04 -6.10 -10.66
N TYR A 61 -42.20 -6.13 -11.71
CA TYR A 61 -40.95 -5.36 -11.73
C TYR A 61 -40.96 -4.34 -12.86
N TYR A 62 -40.20 -3.26 -12.61
CA TYR A 62 -39.94 -2.18 -13.55
C TYR A 62 -38.44 -1.96 -13.64
N ASN A 63 -37.93 -2.03 -14.87
CA ASN A 63 -36.58 -1.58 -15.21
C ASN A 63 -36.69 -0.19 -15.84
N LEU A 64 -36.24 0.82 -15.09
CA LEU A 64 -36.26 2.22 -15.46
C LEU A 64 -34.83 2.67 -15.79
N ASN A 65 -34.60 3.07 -17.04
CA ASN A 65 -33.34 3.61 -17.49
C ASN A 65 -33.51 5.08 -17.87
N ILE A 66 -32.71 5.98 -17.31
CA ILE A 66 -32.77 7.43 -17.52
C ILE A 66 -31.43 7.91 -18.07
N GLU A 67 -31.50 8.67 -19.17
CA GLU A 67 -30.33 9.15 -19.89
C GLU A 67 -29.98 10.59 -19.48
N LEU A 68 -28.73 10.76 -19.00
CA LEU A 68 -28.07 12.05 -18.89
C LEU A 68 -27.32 12.33 -20.20
N THR A 69 -27.81 13.33 -20.95
CA THR A 69 -27.26 13.73 -22.25
C THR A 69 -26.17 14.81 -22.14
N LYS A 70 -26.27 15.68 -21.13
CA LYS A 70 -25.38 16.80 -20.88
C LYS A 70 -24.91 16.75 -19.43
N ILE A 71 -23.60 16.75 -19.20
CA ILE A 71 -23.05 16.65 -17.83
C ILE A 71 -23.34 17.92 -17.02
N GLU A 72 -23.58 19.05 -17.68
CA GLU A 72 -23.93 20.32 -17.05
C GLU A 72 -25.25 20.24 -16.25
N ASP A 73 -26.12 19.28 -16.60
CA ASP A 73 -27.41 19.05 -15.95
C ASP A 73 -27.31 18.00 -14.80
N GLU A 74 -26.09 17.63 -14.36
CA GLU A 74 -25.87 16.57 -13.37
C GLU A 74 -26.55 16.82 -12.02
N ASN A 75 -26.63 18.07 -11.56
CA ASN A 75 -27.19 18.38 -10.23
C ASN A 75 -28.69 18.12 -10.22
N GLU A 76 -29.39 18.58 -11.26
CA GLU A 76 -30.81 18.37 -11.48
C GLU A 76 -31.09 16.89 -11.74
N PHE A 77 -30.19 16.20 -12.44
CA PHE A 77 -30.27 14.76 -12.65
C PHE A 77 -30.16 13.97 -11.34
N GLU A 78 -29.15 14.23 -10.50
CA GLU A 78 -29.00 13.57 -9.18
C GLU A 78 -30.21 13.82 -8.28
N ARG A 79 -30.77 15.04 -8.30
CA ARG A 79 -32.00 15.39 -7.58
C ARG A 79 -33.19 14.57 -8.09
N LEU A 80 -33.38 14.49 -9.41
CA LEU A 80 -34.43 13.66 -10.00
C LEU A 80 -34.29 12.19 -9.58
N LEU A 81 -33.09 11.62 -9.68
CA LEU A 81 -32.82 10.23 -9.29
C LEU A 81 -33.12 10.00 -7.80
N LYS A 82 -32.76 10.95 -6.93
CA LYS A 82 -33.08 10.90 -5.50
C LYS A 82 -34.59 10.91 -5.27
N GLU A 83 -35.34 11.79 -5.92
CA GLU A 83 -36.80 11.83 -5.78
C GLU A 83 -37.47 10.55 -6.29
N ILE A 84 -37.04 10.03 -7.45
CA ILE A 84 -37.54 8.75 -7.96
C ILE A 84 -37.31 7.61 -6.95
N ARG A 85 -36.08 7.50 -6.40
CA ARG A 85 -35.78 6.49 -5.38
C ARG A 85 -36.66 6.65 -4.14
N ASN A 86 -36.85 7.89 -3.65
CA ASN A 86 -37.69 8.17 -2.50
C ASN A 86 -39.16 7.79 -2.73
N ILE A 87 -39.72 8.15 -3.89
CA ILE A 87 -41.11 7.83 -4.26
C ILE A 87 -41.29 6.32 -4.34
N CYS A 88 -40.40 5.64 -5.07
CA CYS A 88 -40.49 4.20 -5.25
C CYS A 88 -40.34 3.46 -3.92
N PHE A 89 -39.34 3.80 -3.10
CA PHE A 89 -39.13 3.18 -1.79
C PHE A 89 -40.34 3.35 -0.86
N LYS A 90 -40.92 4.55 -0.78
CA LYS A 90 -42.09 4.83 0.08
C LYS A 90 -43.33 3.99 -0.29
N ILE A 91 -43.48 3.63 -1.57
CA ILE A 91 -44.69 2.95 -2.06
C ILE A 91 -44.48 1.45 -2.17
N SER A 92 -43.32 1.00 -2.68
CA SER A 92 -43.00 -0.41 -2.78
C SER A 92 -42.68 -1.03 -1.41
N ASN A 93 -42.18 -0.22 -0.46
CA ASN A 93 -41.55 -0.68 0.78
C ASN A 93 -40.42 -1.70 0.52
N LYS A 94 -39.77 -1.59 -0.63
CA LYS A 94 -38.63 -2.41 -1.07
C LYS A 94 -37.52 -1.50 -1.56
N ASP A 95 -36.28 -1.95 -1.37
CA ASP A 95 -35.12 -1.23 -1.88
C ASP A 95 -35.15 -1.10 -3.40
N VAL A 96 -34.80 0.09 -3.88
CA VAL A 96 -34.59 0.35 -5.30
C VAL A 96 -33.16 -0.08 -5.64
N VAL A 97 -33.02 -1.09 -6.49
CA VAL A 97 -31.70 -1.61 -6.87
C VAL A 97 -31.15 -0.76 -8.01
N GLU A 98 -29.98 -0.15 -7.80
CA GLU A 98 -29.23 0.58 -8.83
C GLU A 98 -28.33 -0.39 -9.60
N LEU A 99 -28.61 -0.57 -10.89
CA LEU A 99 -27.85 -1.46 -11.78
C LEU A 99 -26.76 -0.72 -12.57
N GLY A 100 -26.92 0.60 -12.73
CA GLY A 100 -25.94 1.47 -13.36
C GLY A 100 -26.09 2.90 -12.87
N ASP A 101 -24.96 3.57 -12.63
CA ASP A 101 -24.90 4.96 -12.19
C ASP A 101 -24.06 5.78 -13.17
N ALA A 102 -24.74 6.57 -14.00
CA ALA A 102 -24.14 7.44 -14.99
C ALA A 102 -23.11 8.41 -14.41
N ILE A 103 -23.38 8.97 -13.23
CA ILE A 103 -22.54 10.00 -12.61
C ILE A 103 -21.26 9.35 -12.09
N SER A 104 -21.42 8.24 -11.35
CA SER A 104 -20.28 7.48 -10.85
C SER A 104 -19.41 6.95 -11.99
N GLU A 105 -20.01 6.39 -13.03
CA GLU A 105 -19.27 5.91 -14.21
C GLU A 105 -18.43 7.02 -14.84
N TYR A 106 -19.04 8.19 -15.09
CA TYR A 106 -18.35 9.34 -15.69
C TYR A 106 -17.15 9.80 -14.88
N TYR A 107 -17.33 9.99 -13.57
CA TYR A 107 -16.26 10.48 -12.71
C TYR A 107 -15.21 9.41 -12.40
N CYS A 108 -15.58 8.13 -12.35
CA CYS A 108 -14.62 7.02 -12.23
C CYS A 108 -13.72 6.92 -13.46
N GLN A 109 -14.28 7.02 -14.68
CA GLN A 109 -13.49 7.02 -15.92
C GLN A 109 -12.48 8.17 -15.94
N LYS A 110 -12.91 9.38 -15.59
CA LYS A 110 -12.00 10.53 -15.47
C LYS A 110 -10.96 10.34 -14.37
N GLY A 111 -11.39 9.89 -13.20
CA GLY A 111 -10.55 9.70 -12.02
C GLY A 111 -9.46 8.66 -12.23
N TYR A 112 -9.73 7.61 -13.01
CA TYR A 112 -8.76 6.56 -13.32
C TYR A 112 -7.46 7.13 -13.92
N SER A 113 -7.58 8.08 -14.86
CA SER A 113 -6.41 8.72 -15.47
C SER A 113 -5.54 9.49 -14.46
N ILE A 114 -6.16 10.11 -13.46
CA ILE A 114 -5.49 10.86 -12.39
C ILE A 114 -4.76 9.90 -11.45
N VAL A 115 -5.42 8.81 -11.04
CA VAL A 115 -4.83 7.76 -10.21
C VAL A 115 -3.62 7.14 -10.92
N TYR A 116 -3.79 6.73 -12.16
CA TYR A 116 -2.73 6.13 -12.98
C TYR A 116 -1.49 7.03 -13.04
N ARG A 117 -1.67 8.32 -13.36
CA ARG A 117 -0.57 9.30 -13.41
C ARG A 117 0.16 9.41 -12.07
N THR A 118 -0.59 9.48 -10.98
CA THR A 118 -0.03 9.64 -9.62
C THR A 118 0.75 8.40 -9.19
N GLU A 119 0.20 7.22 -9.46
CA GLU A 119 0.83 5.92 -9.20
C GLU A 119 2.13 5.77 -10.00
N MET A 120 2.07 6.08 -11.30
CA MET A 120 3.23 6.05 -12.19
C MET A 120 4.35 6.97 -11.72
N LEU A 121 4.01 8.12 -11.15
CA LEU A 121 4.99 9.06 -10.63
C LEU A 121 5.68 8.54 -9.37
N MET A 122 4.93 7.90 -8.46
CA MET A 122 5.49 7.22 -7.28
C MET A 122 6.42 6.08 -7.70
N ARG A 123 5.98 5.22 -8.63
CA ARG A 123 6.80 4.14 -9.20
C ARG A 123 8.10 4.67 -9.81
N LYS A 124 8.00 5.78 -10.57
CA LYS A 124 9.15 6.45 -11.17
C LYS A 124 10.13 6.99 -10.12
N LEU A 125 9.63 7.58 -9.02
CA LEU A 125 10.45 8.05 -7.90
C LEU A 125 11.22 6.90 -7.28
N ILE A 126 10.52 5.83 -6.87
CA ILE A 126 11.11 4.64 -6.27
C ILE A 126 12.19 4.07 -7.17
N TYR A 127 11.84 3.82 -8.43
CA TYR A 127 12.75 3.22 -9.39
C TYR A 127 14.02 4.06 -9.62
N LYS A 128 13.87 5.38 -9.83
CA LYS A 128 15.02 6.26 -10.03
C LYS A 128 15.89 6.37 -8.79
N PHE A 129 15.26 6.51 -7.62
CA PHE A 129 15.97 6.55 -6.35
C PHE A 129 16.82 5.29 -6.19
N MET A 130 16.25 4.13 -6.51
CA MET A 130 16.94 2.85 -6.43
C MET A 130 18.08 2.69 -7.40
N THR A 131 17.86 2.98 -8.68
CA THR A 131 18.91 2.89 -9.69
C THR A 131 20.09 3.80 -9.38
N ILE A 132 19.84 4.99 -8.83
CA ILE A 132 20.91 5.95 -8.50
C ILE A 132 21.61 5.59 -7.18
N SER A 133 20.87 5.09 -6.20
CA SER A 133 21.40 4.79 -4.87
C SER A 133 22.13 3.46 -4.79
N VAL A 134 21.60 2.43 -5.45
CA VAL A 134 22.08 1.03 -5.34
C VAL A 134 22.78 0.56 -6.61
N GLY A 135 22.36 1.03 -7.79
CA GLY A 135 22.90 0.62 -9.10
C GLY A 135 21.83 0.02 -10.01
N TYR A 136 22.16 -0.38 -11.24
CA TYR A 136 21.16 -0.85 -12.23
C TYR A 136 20.67 -2.29 -11.96
N GLU A 137 21.52 -3.13 -11.38
CA GLU A 137 21.28 -4.57 -11.13
C GLU A 137 20.26 -4.83 -10.00
N TRP A 138 19.90 -3.79 -9.23
CA TRP A 138 18.97 -3.91 -8.11
C TRP A 138 17.63 -4.57 -8.48
N LYS A 139 17.17 -4.43 -9.74
CA LYS A 139 15.91 -5.01 -10.21
C LYS A 139 15.92 -6.54 -10.25
N ASP A 140 17.06 -7.10 -10.63
CA ASP A 140 17.23 -8.56 -10.73
C ASP A 140 17.33 -9.15 -9.33
N GLU A 141 17.97 -8.43 -8.41
CA GLU A 141 18.10 -8.78 -6.98
C GLU A 141 16.78 -8.67 -6.18
N SER A 142 15.77 -8.01 -6.74
CA SER A 142 14.56 -7.57 -6.05
C SER A 142 13.23 -8.02 -6.66
N THR A 143 13.23 -8.97 -7.59
CA THR A 143 11.98 -9.48 -8.17
C THR A 143 11.56 -10.79 -7.49
N PRO A 144 10.31 -10.92 -6.95
CA PRO A 144 9.88 -12.17 -6.32
C PRO A 144 9.74 -13.30 -7.34
N LYS A 145 10.00 -14.54 -6.89
CA LYS A 145 10.07 -15.73 -7.74
C LYS A 145 8.74 -16.07 -8.43
N GLU A 146 7.61 -15.83 -7.77
CA GLU A 146 6.28 -16.13 -8.29
C GLU A 146 5.95 -15.26 -9.52
N VAL A 147 6.48 -14.03 -9.54
CA VAL A 147 6.38 -13.09 -10.66
C VAL A 147 7.29 -13.52 -11.80
N LEU A 148 8.50 -14.00 -11.52
CA LEU A 148 9.42 -14.52 -12.54
C LEU A 148 8.89 -15.83 -13.19
N HIS A 149 8.28 -16.71 -12.38
CA HIS A 149 7.75 -18.00 -12.85
C HIS A 149 6.48 -17.89 -13.69
N SER A 150 5.59 -16.95 -13.38
CA SER A 150 4.35 -16.74 -14.16
C SER A 150 4.60 -16.14 -15.56
N ILE A 151 5.84 -15.71 -15.84
CA ILE A 151 6.15 -14.87 -16.99
C ILE A 151 7.36 -15.39 -17.81
N ARG A 152 7.86 -16.62 -17.57
CA ARG A 152 8.97 -17.23 -18.35
C ARG A 152 8.75 -17.25 -19.88
N ASP A 153 7.51 -17.05 -20.35
CA ASP A 153 7.17 -16.95 -21.78
C ASP A 153 7.13 -15.52 -22.36
N GLN A 154 7.30 -14.44 -21.57
CA GLN A 154 7.35 -13.07 -22.08
C GLN A 154 8.79 -12.51 -22.04
N LYS A 155 9.40 -12.34 -23.22
CA LYS A 155 10.78 -11.84 -23.42
C LYS A 155 10.95 -10.33 -23.17
N GLY A 156 10.59 -9.82 -21.99
CA GLY A 156 10.80 -8.42 -21.60
C GLY A 156 11.47 -8.28 -20.23
N GLU A 157 12.31 -7.25 -20.04
CA GLU A 157 12.75 -6.81 -18.70
C GLU A 157 11.51 -6.39 -17.89
N ILE A 158 11.14 -7.18 -16.87
CA ILE A 158 9.96 -6.92 -16.03
C ILE A 158 10.41 -6.07 -14.84
N ASN A 159 9.73 -4.96 -14.62
CA ASN A 159 9.92 -4.13 -13.43
C ASN A 159 8.88 -4.57 -12.38
N PHE A 160 9.32 -5.31 -11.36
CA PHE A 160 8.44 -5.86 -10.32
C PHE A 160 7.56 -4.81 -9.63
N LEU A 161 7.98 -3.53 -9.64
CA LEU A 161 7.17 -2.48 -9.08
C LEU A 161 5.75 -2.57 -9.64
N TYR A 162 5.55 -2.82 -10.94
CA TYR A 162 4.21 -2.90 -11.54
C TYR A 162 3.27 -3.95 -10.91
N GLU A 163 3.80 -4.98 -10.24
CA GLU A 163 3.01 -6.00 -9.53
C GLU A 163 2.68 -5.61 -8.08
N VAL A 164 3.28 -4.54 -7.58
CA VAL A 164 3.08 -4.04 -6.22
C VAL A 164 1.79 -3.22 -6.14
N ASP A 165 0.99 -3.53 -5.11
CA ASP A 165 -0.22 -2.79 -4.78
C ASP A 165 0.02 -1.30 -4.50
N PHE A 166 -0.94 -0.46 -4.91
CA PHE A 166 -0.89 1.00 -4.77
C PHE A 166 -0.51 1.47 -3.35
N ILE A 167 -1.14 0.90 -2.33
CA ILE A 167 -0.89 1.32 -0.94
C ILE A 167 0.51 0.92 -0.48
N LYS A 168 1.01 -0.22 -0.96
CA LYS A 168 2.29 -0.79 -0.59
C LYS A 168 3.45 0.06 -1.11
N LEU A 169 3.30 0.73 -2.25
CA LEU A 169 4.33 1.67 -2.74
C LEU A 169 4.74 2.72 -1.70
N SER A 170 3.81 3.12 -0.82
CA SER A 170 4.12 4.09 0.24
C SER A 170 4.98 3.51 1.37
N ASP A 171 4.86 2.21 1.67
CA ASP A 171 5.65 1.56 2.71
C ASP A 171 7.15 1.62 2.37
N PHE A 172 7.51 1.55 1.09
CA PHE A 172 8.91 1.67 0.66
C PHE A 172 9.55 3.01 1.07
N LEU A 173 8.82 4.11 0.99
CA LEU A 173 9.34 5.43 1.34
C LEU A 173 9.17 5.76 2.82
N PHE A 174 8.06 5.37 3.45
CA PHE A 174 7.64 5.89 4.75
C PHE A 174 7.65 4.87 5.89
N LYS A 175 7.88 3.57 5.63
CA LYS A 175 7.98 2.59 6.72
C LYS A 175 9.28 2.84 7.47
N ASN A 176 9.17 3.02 8.79
CA ASN A 176 10.31 3.19 9.66
C ASN A 176 11.06 1.87 9.82
N ILE A 177 12.38 1.90 9.61
CA ILE A 177 13.24 0.73 9.77
C ILE A 177 14.08 0.94 11.03
N SER A 178 13.80 0.12 12.05
CA SER A 178 14.60 0.14 13.29
C SER A 178 15.84 -0.72 13.16
N LYS A 179 16.98 -0.14 13.53
CA LYS A 179 18.26 -0.86 13.67
C LYS A 179 18.54 -1.29 15.11
N THR A 180 17.66 -0.94 16.04
CA THR A 180 17.94 -1.06 17.47
C THR A 180 16.70 -1.52 18.20
N ASP A 181 16.87 -2.52 19.05
CA ASP A 181 15.78 -3.00 19.89
C ASP A 181 15.34 -1.88 20.86
N THR A 182 14.04 -1.80 21.10
CA THR A 182 13.45 -0.78 21.98
C THR A 182 14.06 -0.87 23.38
N SER A 183 14.43 -2.07 23.84
CA SER A 183 15.08 -2.25 25.14
C SER A 183 16.49 -1.65 25.20
N GLN A 184 17.27 -1.70 24.12
CA GLN A 184 18.60 -1.09 24.05
C GLN A 184 18.52 0.44 23.99
N LEU A 185 17.52 1.00 23.30
CA LEU A 185 17.22 2.44 23.33
C LEU A 185 16.83 2.90 24.75
N ILE A 186 15.97 2.14 25.43
CA ILE A 186 15.59 2.42 26.82
C ILE A 186 16.81 2.34 27.75
N LYS A 187 17.70 1.37 27.56
CA LYS A 187 18.93 1.23 28.37
C LYS A 187 19.87 2.42 28.16
N LEU A 188 20.08 2.85 26.90
CA LEU A 188 20.83 4.07 26.57
C LEU A 188 20.25 5.32 27.22
N ILE A 189 18.92 5.45 27.26
CA ILE A 189 18.24 6.58 27.91
C ILE A 189 18.38 6.51 29.45
N LYS A 190 18.34 5.31 30.04
CA LYS A 190 18.51 5.11 31.49
C LYS A 190 19.93 5.38 31.96
N ASP A 191 20.92 5.00 31.15
CA ASP A 191 22.34 5.15 31.46
C ASP A 191 22.88 6.55 31.08
N ALA A 192 22.02 7.42 30.52
CA ALA A 192 22.35 8.75 30.07
C ALA A 192 22.56 9.75 31.23
N SER A 193 23.64 10.52 31.16
CA SER A 193 23.83 11.70 32.03
C SER A 193 23.13 12.94 31.43
N PRO A 194 22.60 13.88 32.24
CA PRO A 194 21.77 15.00 31.78
C PRO A 194 22.40 15.95 30.75
N ASN A 195 23.73 15.95 30.59
CA ASN A 195 24.47 16.88 29.73
C ASN A 195 25.37 16.18 28.70
N ASP A 196 25.06 14.93 28.32
CA ASP A 196 25.88 14.22 27.33
C ASP A 196 25.46 14.54 25.89
N GLU A 197 26.08 15.55 25.27
CA GLU A 197 25.81 15.91 23.87
C GLU A 197 26.10 14.75 22.89
N LYS A 198 27.06 13.87 23.22
CA LYS A 198 27.36 12.69 22.39
C LYS A 198 26.27 11.64 22.46
N LEU A 199 25.50 11.59 23.55
CA LEU A 199 24.34 10.71 23.67
C LEU A 199 23.25 11.11 22.69
N LEU A 200 23.00 12.41 22.51
CA LEU A 200 21.96 12.91 21.60
C LEU A 200 22.23 12.48 20.15
N ASP A 201 23.48 12.58 19.69
CA ASP A 201 23.87 12.16 18.35
C ASP A 201 23.88 10.63 18.20
N ASN A 202 24.29 9.90 19.25
CA ASN A 202 24.25 8.44 19.26
C ASN A 202 22.80 7.92 19.25
N LEU A 203 21.89 8.55 20.00
CA LEU A 203 20.45 8.26 19.99
C LEU A 203 19.84 8.55 18.62
N LYS A 204 20.11 9.73 18.04
CA LYS A 204 19.66 10.06 16.68
C LYS A 204 20.10 9.00 15.68
N SER A 205 21.35 8.54 15.73
CA SER A 205 21.86 7.51 14.80
C SER A 205 21.18 6.12 14.95
N LYS A 206 20.47 5.89 16.06
CA LYS A 206 19.81 4.62 16.42
C LYS A 206 18.29 4.68 16.31
N LEU A 207 17.72 5.86 16.07
CA LEU A 207 16.27 6.00 15.88
C LEU A 207 15.86 5.37 14.55
N PRO A 208 14.65 4.77 14.50
CA PRO A 208 14.13 4.22 13.27
C PRO A 208 13.74 5.37 12.33
N TYR A 209 14.41 5.44 11.18
CA TYR A 209 14.07 6.41 10.13
C TYR A 209 13.64 5.70 8.86
N SER A 210 12.64 6.27 8.20
CA SER A 210 12.19 5.90 6.86
C SER A 210 13.17 6.37 5.78
N ASN A 211 13.08 5.78 4.58
CA ASN A 211 13.84 6.25 3.42
C ASN A 211 13.54 7.72 3.09
N TRP A 212 12.29 8.14 3.26
CA TRP A 212 11.88 9.53 3.10
C TRP A 212 12.62 10.47 4.07
N GLU A 213 12.68 10.11 5.34
CA GLU A 213 13.33 10.94 6.38
C GLU A 213 14.83 11.06 6.19
N ARG A 214 15.46 9.99 5.70
CA ARG A 214 16.90 9.94 5.47
C ARG A 214 17.30 10.78 4.26
N PHE A 215 16.57 10.65 3.16
CA PHE A 215 17.05 11.15 1.86
C PHE A 215 16.29 12.37 1.34
N PHE A 216 15.03 12.58 1.75
CA PHE A 216 14.15 13.58 1.13
C PHE A 216 13.64 14.65 2.10
N SER A 217 13.30 14.32 3.34
CA SER A 217 12.54 15.20 4.26
C SER A 217 13.22 16.56 4.50
N LYS A 218 14.51 16.57 4.82
CA LYS A 218 15.29 17.79 5.10
C LYS A 218 15.47 18.66 3.87
N ARG A 219 15.62 18.04 2.69
CA ARG A 219 15.85 18.75 1.42
C ARG A 219 14.57 19.39 0.90
N LEU A 220 13.45 18.68 1.02
CA LEU A 220 12.16 19.11 0.51
C LEU A 220 11.33 19.87 1.54
N ASN A 221 11.83 19.99 2.78
CA ASN A 221 11.09 20.52 3.93
C ASN A 221 9.68 19.90 4.05
N CYS A 222 9.59 18.58 3.82
CA CYS A 222 8.34 17.85 3.77
C CYS A 222 8.39 16.66 4.73
N ASP A 223 7.52 16.71 5.74
CA ASP A 223 7.35 15.65 6.72
C ASP A 223 6.84 14.34 6.08
N SER A 224 7.33 13.20 6.59
CA SER A 224 6.96 11.87 6.10
C SER A 224 5.48 11.56 6.30
N ASN A 225 4.89 11.96 7.43
CA ASN A 225 3.49 11.70 7.75
C ASN A 225 2.55 12.50 6.86
N LEU A 226 2.92 13.74 6.50
CA LEU A 226 2.09 14.58 5.63
C LEU A 226 1.81 13.90 4.29
N LEU A 227 2.84 13.38 3.62
CA LEU A 227 2.68 12.72 2.34
C LEU A 227 2.01 11.34 2.50
N LYS A 228 2.36 10.59 3.55
CA LYS A 228 1.74 9.29 3.86
C LYS A 228 0.22 9.40 4.05
N THR A 229 -0.25 10.34 4.89
CA THR A 229 -1.68 10.54 5.13
C THR A 229 -2.42 10.97 3.86
N LYS A 230 -1.78 11.77 2.99
CA LYS A 230 -2.38 12.11 1.68
C LYS A 230 -2.48 10.89 0.77
N TRP A 231 -1.46 10.04 0.76
CA TRP A 231 -1.44 8.81 -0.03
C TRP A 231 -2.51 7.81 0.43
N GLU A 232 -2.70 7.64 1.75
CA GLU A 232 -3.76 6.79 2.32
C GLU A 232 -5.16 7.28 1.91
N LYS A 233 -5.40 8.60 1.96
CA LYS A 233 -6.67 9.18 1.48
C LYS A 233 -6.86 9.01 -0.03
N LEU A 234 -5.79 9.13 -0.80
CA LEU A 234 -5.82 8.87 -2.24
C LEU A 234 -6.15 7.40 -2.54
N TYR A 235 -5.66 6.48 -1.72
CA TYR A 235 -5.96 5.05 -1.83
C TYR A 235 -7.44 4.76 -1.62
N GLU A 236 -8.10 5.39 -0.64
CA GLU A 236 -9.55 5.26 -0.44
C GLU A 236 -10.34 5.64 -1.70
N LEU A 237 -10.02 6.79 -2.30
CA LEU A 237 -10.65 7.27 -3.54
C LEU A 237 -10.36 6.33 -4.73
N ARG A 238 -9.13 5.82 -4.83
CA ARG A 238 -8.75 4.82 -5.83
C ARG A 238 -9.56 3.53 -5.69
N CYS A 239 -9.76 3.04 -4.47
CA CYS A 239 -10.57 1.86 -4.19
C CYS A 239 -12.03 2.06 -4.58
N MET A 240 -12.57 3.28 -4.41
CA MET A 240 -13.92 3.59 -4.90
C MET A 240 -14.02 3.46 -6.41
N ILE A 241 -13.03 3.97 -7.15
CA ILE A 241 -12.96 3.86 -8.62
C ILE A 241 -12.83 2.39 -9.05
N ALA A 242 -11.87 1.66 -8.46
CA ALA A 242 -11.57 0.28 -8.86
C ALA A 242 -12.71 -0.70 -8.56
N HIS A 243 -13.48 -0.47 -7.51
CA HIS A 243 -14.62 -1.32 -7.13
C HIS A 243 -15.96 -0.80 -7.65
N SER A 244 -15.95 0.17 -8.59
CA SER A 244 -17.14 0.77 -9.16
C SER A 244 -18.17 1.23 -8.10
N LYS A 245 -17.66 1.73 -6.97
CA LYS A 245 -18.51 2.28 -5.90
C LYS A 245 -19.05 3.64 -6.33
N LYS A 246 -20.08 4.11 -5.62
CA LYS A 246 -20.62 5.46 -5.80
C LYS A 246 -19.52 6.52 -5.73
N PHE A 247 -19.37 7.32 -6.78
CA PHE A 247 -18.30 8.30 -6.93
C PHE A 247 -18.82 9.63 -7.47
N THR A 248 -18.94 10.62 -6.60
CA THR A 248 -19.58 11.90 -6.93
C THR A 248 -18.58 12.93 -7.50
N LYS A 249 -19.10 14.04 -7.99
CA LYS A 249 -18.30 15.22 -8.37
C LYS A 249 -17.36 15.70 -7.25
N ASP A 250 -17.83 15.68 -6.01
CA ASP A 250 -17.02 16.13 -4.87
C ASP A 250 -15.86 15.17 -4.59
N ASN A 251 -16.10 13.86 -4.71
CA ASN A 251 -15.03 12.85 -4.64
C ASN A 251 -14.00 13.08 -5.76
N TYR A 252 -14.45 13.39 -6.97
CA TYR A 252 -13.56 13.70 -8.09
C TYR A 252 -12.72 14.96 -7.85
N LYS A 253 -13.32 16.05 -7.37
CA LYS A 253 -12.58 17.28 -7.02
C LYS A 253 -11.56 17.03 -5.91
N MET A 254 -11.92 16.22 -4.92
CA MET A 254 -11.01 15.83 -3.84
C MET A 254 -9.83 14.99 -4.38
N LEU A 255 -10.11 14.04 -5.28
CA LEU A 255 -9.10 13.25 -5.98
C LEU A 255 -8.12 14.13 -6.76
N GLU A 256 -8.64 15.06 -7.57
CA GLU A 256 -7.82 15.98 -8.36
C GLU A 256 -6.92 16.84 -7.47
N LYS A 257 -7.48 17.43 -6.41
CA LYS A 257 -6.71 18.23 -5.45
C LYS A 257 -5.62 17.41 -4.77
N LEU A 258 -5.96 16.25 -4.21
CA LEU A 258 -5.01 15.38 -3.51
C LEU A 258 -3.90 14.88 -4.44
N SER A 259 -4.26 14.40 -5.63
CA SER A 259 -3.30 13.98 -6.65
C SER A 259 -2.34 15.09 -7.03
N ASN A 260 -2.84 16.31 -7.26
CA ASN A 260 -1.98 17.44 -7.61
C ASN A 260 -1.01 17.82 -6.49
N GLU A 261 -1.45 17.80 -5.24
CA GLU A 261 -0.57 18.04 -4.09
C GLU A 261 0.51 16.96 -3.95
N ILE A 262 0.13 15.69 -4.09
CA ILE A 262 1.07 14.55 -4.05
C ILE A 262 2.06 14.64 -5.21
N CYS A 263 1.59 14.83 -6.44
CA CYS A 263 2.44 14.88 -7.62
C CYS A 263 3.50 15.99 -7.53
N LYS A 264 3.15 17.17 -7.01
CA LYS A 264 4.12 18.25 -6.79
C LYS A 264 5.26 17.83 -5.84
N ILE A 265 4.93 17.12 -4.76
CA ILE A 265 5.93 16.64 -3.80
C ILE A 265 6.82 15.57 -4.46
N LEU A 266 6.22 14.62 -5.18
CA LEU A 266 6.96 13.56 -5.88
C LEU A 266 7.85 14.10 -7.01
N GLU A 267 7.39 15.10 -7.76
CA GLU A 267 8.18 15.80 -8.78
C GLU A 267 9.36 16.54 -8.18
N SER A 268 9.16 17.23 -7.05
CA SER A 268 10.24 17.89 -6.32
C SER A 268 11.26 16.88 -5.81
N ALA A 269 10.79 15.74 -5.28
CA ALA A 269 11.66 14.64 -4.87
C ALA A 269 12.47 14.11 -6.05
N LEU A 270 11.84 13.85 -7.19
CA LEU A 270 12.48 13.39 -8.43
C LEU A 270 13.57 14.34 -8.93
N GLN A 271 13.38 15.64 -8.81
CA GLN A 271 14.38 16.65 -9.19
C GLN A 271 15.60 16.60 -8.27
N SER A 272 15.39 16.36 -6.97
CA SER A 272 16.47 16.28 -5.97
C SER A 272 17.27 14.98 -5.97
N ILE A 273 16.83 13.92 -6.67
CA ILE A 273 17.46 12.58 -6.58
C ILE A 273 18.94 12.62 -6.97
N ASN A 274 19.31 13.38 -7.99
CA ASN A 274 20.68 13.42 -8.48
C ASN A 274 21.67 14.04 -7.47
N GLU A 275 21.15 14.72 -6.43
CA GLU A 275 21.94 15.34 -5.36
C GLU A 275 22.08 14.44 -4.14
N ILE A 276 21.49 13.24 -4.18
CA ILE A 276 21.57 12.25 -3.11
C ILE A 276 22.89 11.48 -3.29
N ASN A 277 23.80 11.64 -2.33
CA ASN A 277 24.98 10.80 -2.24
C ASN A 277 24.73 9.70 -1.19
N VAL A 278 24.83 8.44 -1.60
CA VAL A 278 24.58 7.27 -0.74
C VAL A 278 25.90 6.58 -0.46
N GLU A 279 26.28 6.55 0.83
CA GLU A 279 27.44 5.80 1.33
C GLU A 279 27.18 4.28 1.23
N ASP A 280 28.24 3.48 1.09
CA ASP A 280 28.13 2.02 0.89
C ASP A 280 27.28 1.33 1.97
N LYS A 281 27.39 1.77 3.24
CA LYS A 281 26.59 1.24 4.35
C LYS A 281 25.08 1.50 4.17
N ASP A 282 24.70 2.65 3.62
CA ASP A 282 23.30 2.98 3.38
C ASP A 282 22.75 2.24 2.14
N ARG A 283 23.62 1.86 1.18
CA ARG A 283 23.21 1.05 0.02
C ARG A 283 22.68 -0.32 0.43
N ASP A 284 23.45 -1.04 1.25
CA ASP A 284 23.07 -2.36 1.76
C ASP A 284 21.73 -2.32 2.50
N GLU A 285 21.49 -1.24 3.26
CA GLU A 285 20.25 -1.04 3.99
C GLU A 285 19.07 -0.73 3.07
N ILE A 286 19.27 0.08 2.03
CA ILE A 286 18.24 0.36 1.03
C ILE A 286 17.84 -0.95 0.31
N SER A 287 18.82 -1.79 -0.04
CA SER A 287 18.57 -3.11 -0.65
C SER A 287 17.79 -4.04 0.29
N GLU A 288 18.17 -4.13 1.57
CA GLU A 288 17.43 -4.93 2.57
C GLU A 288 15.97 -4.51 2.72
N ASN A 289 15.69 -3.20 2.68
CA ASN A 289 14.34 -2.66 2.80
C ASN A 289 13.44 -3.09 1.64
N ILE A 290 14.03 -3.29 0.46
CA ILE A 290 13.32 -3.75 -0.73
C ILE A 290 13.07 -5.23 -0.64
N THR A 291 14.07 -6.05 -0.35
CA THR A 291 13.90 -7.50 -0.16
C THR A 291 12.80 -7.79 0.87
N SER A 292 12.75 -6.97 1.92
CA SER A 292 11.71 -6.95 2.96
C SER A 292 10.30 -6.61 2.44
N PHE A 293 10.20 -5.87 1.35
CA PHE A 293 8.94 -5.48 0.74
C PHE A 293 8.41 -6.51 -0.27
N ILE A 294 9.29 -7.37 -0.79
CA ILE A 294 9.07 -8.26 -1.94
C ILE A 294 8.52 -9.62 -1.56
N GLY A 295 9.03 -10.22 -0.48
CA GLY A 295 8.70 -11.61 -0.12
C GLY A 295 8.33 -11.71 1.35
N ASN A 296 7.23 -12.41 1.66
CA ASN A 296 6.80 -12.61 3.04
C ASN A 296 7.84 -13.41 3.86
N ASN A 297 8.47 -14.41 3.22
CA ASN A 297 9.54 -15.21 3.83
C ASN A 297 10.90 -14.49 3.80
N ALA A 298 11.25 -13.79 2.72
CA ALA A 298 12.48 -13.00 2.68
C ALA A 298 12.45 -11.86 3.72
N TYR A 299 11.30 -11.19 3.88
CA TYR A 299 11.02 -10.26 4.97
C TYR A 299 11.28 -10.88 6.34
N LYS A 300 10.65 -12.02 6.60
CA LYS A 300 10.78 -12.73 7.88
C LYS A 300 12.23 -13.15 8.14
N PHE A 301 12.96 -13.58 7.11
CA PHE A 301 14.38 -13.89 7.23
C PHE A 301 15.21 -12.65 7.60
N ILE A 302 15.05 -11.53 6.89
CA ILE A 302 15.80 -10.30 7.16
C ILE A 302 15.46 -9.71 8.53
N GLU A 303 14.19 -9.74 8.93
CA GLU A 303 13.74 -9.34 10.27
C GLU A 303 14.43 -10.19 11.35
N LEU A 304 14.40 -11.52 11.21
CA LEU A 304 15.05 -12.44 12.14
C LEU A 304 16.58 -12.32 12.11
N TYR A 305 17.19 -12.06 10.95
CA TYR A 305 18.62 -11.82 10.83
C TYR A 305 19.06 -10.58 11.61
N ASN A 306 18.27 -9.50 11.53
CA ASN A 306 18.52 -8.28 12.29
C ASN A 306 18.36 -8.50 13.80
N ILE A 307 17.36 -9.28 14.22
CA ILE A 307 17.22 -9.71 15.62
C ILE A 307 18.43 -10.54 16.05
N LEU A 308 18.82 -11.54 15.26
CA LEU A 308 20.00 -12.39 15.54
C LEU A 308 21.27 -11.55 15.72
N LYS A 309 21.49 -10.57 14.85
CA LYS A 309 22.62 -9.65 14.94
C LYS A 309 22.67 -8.93 16.29
N ILE A 310 21.52 -8.47 16.79
CA ILE A 310 21.39 -7.84 18.12
C ILE A 310 21.72 -8.86 19.22
N HIS A 311 21.16 -10.07 19.16
CA HIS A 311 21.43 -11.11 20.16
C HIS A 311 22.92 -11.49 20.24
N VAL A 312 23.60 -11.54 19.09
CA VAL A 312 25.05 -11.78 19.00
C VAL A 312 25.85 -10.61 19.58
N GLN A 313 25.42 -9.36 19.39
CA GLN A 313 26.08 -8.21 20.02
C GLN A 313 25.98 -8.28 21.54
N ASP A 314 24.79 -8.61 22.06
CA ASP A 314 24.56 -8.71 23.50
C ASP A 314 25.38 -9.84 24.15
N ILE A 315 25.47 -11.01 23.52
CA ILE A 315 26.23 -12.14 24.12
C ILE A 315 27.72 -11.82 24.20
N ILE A 316 28.26 -11.13 23.18
CA ILE A 316 29.64 -10.62 23.22
C ILE A 316 29.79 -9.58 24.33
N ALA A 317 28.82 -8.66 24.49
CA ALA A 317 28.88 -7.63 25.52
C ALA A 317 28.86 -8.21 26.94
N LEU A 318 28.12 -9.30 27.17
CA LEU A 318 27.94 -9.91 28.48
C LEU A 318 29.08 -10.85 28.88
N ASN A 319 29.65 -11.59 27.93
CA ASN A 319 30.58 -12.69 28.21
C ASN A 319 32.03 -12.40 27.81
N SER A 320 32.32 -11.21 27.28
CA SER A 320 33.67 -10.82 26.92
C SER A 320 34.37 -10.09 28.08
N GLU A 321 35.59 -10.51 28.41
CA GLU A 321 36.47 -9.78 29.34
C GLU A 321 36.89 -8.40 28.80
N ASN A 322 36.93 -8.23 27.48
CA ASN A 322 37.31 -6.99 26.79
C ASN A 322 36.48 -6.82 25.51
N PRO A 323 35.21 -6.36 25.62
CA PRO A 323 34.34 -6.22 24.47
C PRO A 323 34.84 -5.13 23.51
N PRO A 324 34.61 -5.26 22.19
CA PRO A 324 34.91 -4.20 21.24
C PRO A 324 34.23 -2.87 21.62
N LYS A 325 34.97 -1.76 21.55
CA LYS A 325 34.46 -0.40 21.85
C LYS A 325 33.20 -0.01 21.06
N ASN A 326 32.98 -0.61 19.90
CA ASN A 326 31.76 -0.45 19.12
C ASN A 326 31.32 -1.82 18.57
N LEU A 327 30.23 -2.33 19.12
CA LEU A 327 29.59 -3.59 18.73
C LEU A 327 28.59 -3.43 17.57
N ASN A 328 28.24 -2.20 17.20
CA ASN A 328 27.37 -1.89 16.06
C ASN A 328 28.11 -2.01 14.72
N LYS A 329 28.75 -3.17 14.52
CA LYS A 329 29.44 -3.55 13.30
C LYS A 329 28.62 -4.59 12.52
N PRO A 330 28.94 -4.82 11.24
CA PRO A 330 28.36 -5.93 10.47
C PRO A 330 28.51 -7.26 11.22
N LEU A 331 27.52 -8.15 11.12
CA LEU A 331 27.49 -9.41 11.86
C LEU A 331 28.75 -10.26 11.60
N MET A 332 29.29 -10.23 10.38
CA MET A 332 30.54 -10.91 10.03
C MET A 332 31.73 -10.48 10.90
N VAL A 333 31.81 -9.20 11.28
CA VAL A 333 32.90 -8.71 12.14
C VAL A 333 32.75 -9.26 13.57
N ASN A 334 31.51 -9.38 14.05
CA ASN A 334 31.23 -9.96 15.36
C ASN A 334 31.48 -11.48 15.36
N ILE A 335 31.20 -12.17 14.24
CA ILE A 335 31.54 -13.59 14.05
C ILE A 335 33.06 -13.79 14.09
N LEU A 336 33.85 -12.96 13.42
CA LEU A 336 35.31 -13.02 13.47
C LEU A 336 35.85 -12.80 14.89
N TYR A 337 35.17 -11.99 15.69
CA TYR A 337 35.51 -11.82 17.11
C TYR A 337 35.20 -13.08 17.92
N LEU A 338 34.04 -13.70 17.71
CA LEU A 338 33.64 -14.94 18.38
C LEU A 338 34.59 -16.11 18.06
N TYR A 339 35.07 -16.22 16.81
CA TYR A 339 36.10 -17.21 16.44
C TYR A 339 37.40 -17.07 17.24
N LYS A 340 37.75 -15.86 17.68
CA LYS A 340 38.93 -15.63 18.52
C LYS A 340 38.66 -15.90 20.00
N ASN A 341 37.39 -16.02 20.39
CA ASN A 341 36.92 -16.14 21.76
C ASN A 341 35.91 -17.30 21.85
N GLU A 342 36.34 -18.49 21.44
CA GLU A 342 35.50 -19.70 21.30
C GLU A 342 34.86 -20.18 22.62
N HIS A 343 35.25 -19.60 23.75
CA HIS A 343 34.61 -19.81 25.05
C HIS A 343 33.23 -19.12 25.17
N ILE A 344 32.96 -18.08 24.37
CA ILE A 344 31.69 -17.32 24.40
C ILE A 344 30.57 -18.11 23.71
N LEU A 345 30.88 -18.73 22.58
CA LEU A 345 29.94 -19.54 21.81
C LEU A 345 30.68 -20.74 21.20
N PRO A 346 30.07 -21.94 21.22
CA PRO A 346 30.64 -23.11 20.55
C PRO A 346 30.89 -22.87 19.05
N ILE A 347 32.01 -23.40 18.54
CA ILE A 347 32.46 -23.25 17.14
C ILE A 347 31.35 -23.64 16.14
N ASN A 348 30.61 -24.72 16.41
CA ASN A 348 29.52 -25.17 15.55
C ASN A 348 28.37 -24.15 15.44
N ILE A 349 28.13 -23.32 16.44
CA ILE A 349 27.16 -22.21 16.38
C ILE A 349 27.75 -21.04 15.60
N ILE A 350 29.04 -20.74 15.79
CA ILE A 350 29.75 -19.68 15.06
C ILE A 350 29.77 -19.99 13.55
N GLU A 351 29.99 -21.25 13.17
CA GLU A 351 29.93 -21.69 11.76
C GLU A 351 28.55 -21.48 11.14
N LYS A 352 27.47 -21.79 11.88
CA LYS A 352 26.09 -21.52 11.43
C LYS A 352 25.81 -20.03 11.27
N LEU A 353 26.32 -19.19 12.18
CA LEU A 353 26.21 -17.72 12.04
C LEU A 353 26.90 -17.22 10.77
N LYS A 354 28.07 -17.79 10.44
CA LYS A 354 28.82 -17.46 9.22
C LYS A 354 28.05 -17.86 7.97
N ASP A 355 27.47 -19.05 7.98
CA ASP A 355 26.62 -19.57 6.90
C ASP A 355 25.37 -18.69 6.70
N ILE A 356 24.68 -18.31 7.77
CA ILE A 356 23.56 -17.34 7.74
C ILE A 356 23.97 -15.98 7.15
N CYS A 357 25.18 -15.48 7.48
CA CYS A 357 25.70 -14.25 6.87
C CYS A 357 25.99 -14.42 5.38
N GLY A 358 26.55 -15.57 4.97
CA GLY A 358 26.74 -15.91 3.57
C GLY A 358 25.41 -15.95 2.82
N PHE A 359 24.40 -16.60 3.42
CA PHE A 359 23.05 -16.65 2.87
C PHE A 359 22.40 -15.27 2.76
N ARG A 360 22.53 -14.39 3.77
CA ARG A 360 22.07 -12.99 3.69
C ARG A 360 22.73 -12.26 2.53
N ASN A 361 24.05 -12.41 2.37
CA ASN A 361 24.77 -11.74 1.29
C ASN A 361 24.33 -12.27 -0.08
N ASN A 362 24.14 -13.58 -0.22
CA ASN A 362 23.60 -14.17 -1.45
C ASN A 362 22.16 -13.71 -1.70
N LEU A 363 21.33 -13.57 -0.66
CA LEU A 363 19.95 -13.13 -0.77
C LEU A 363 19.83 -11.66 -1.20
N ILE A 364 20.79 -10.80 -0.82
CA ILE A 364 20.73 -9.35 -1.05
C ILE A 364 21.56 -8.90 -2.26
N HIS A 365 22.69 -9.54 -2.52
CA HIS A 365 23.65 -9.15 -3.55
C HIS A 365 23.73 -10.23 -4.63
N GLN A 366 22.59 -10.68 -5.18
CA GLN A 366 22.50 -11.79 -6.15
C GLN A 366 23.32 -11.51 -7.43
N SER A 367 24.64 -11.54 -7.31
CA SER A 367 25.60 -11.43 -8.39
C SER A 367 25.79 -12.84 -8.95
N GLY A 368 24.78 -13.25 -9.73
CA GLY A 368 24.80 -14.45 -10.56
C GLY A 368 23.68 -15.45 -10.26
N ILE A 369 22.95 -15.80 -11.33
CA ILE A 369 22.33 -17.06 -11.81
C ILE A 369 21.91 -18.20 -10.81
N ASN A 370 22.34 -18.23 -9.55
CA ASN A 370 21.99 -19.31 -8.63
C ASN A 370 20.75 -18.96 -7.79
N GLU A 371 19.66 -19.64 -8.15
CA GLU A 371 18.34 -19.62 -7.52
C GLU A 371 18.39 -20.07 -6.04
N ILE A 372 18.05 -19.21 -5.08
CA ILE A 372 17.87 -19.60 -3.66
C ILE A 372 16.43 -20.06 -3.43
N ASP A 373 16.18 -21.36 -3.24
CA ASP A 373 14.82 -21.92 -3.13
C ASP A 373 14.02 -21.34 -1.94
N GLU A 374 12.69 -21.20 -2.07
CA GLU A 374 11.85 -20.71 -0.98
C GLU A 374 11.89 -21.67 0.23
N THR A 375 12.03 -22.97 -0.03
CA THR A 375 12.26 -23.96 1.02
C THR A 375 13.56 -23.70 1.78
N GLU A 376 14.62 -23.27 1.09
CA GLU A 376 15.91 -22.91 1.67
C GLU A 376 15.79 -21.68 2.58
N ILE A 377 15.03 -20.66 2.16
CA ILE A 377 14.72 -19.49 3.01
C ILE A 377 13.98 -19.93 4.28
N ILE A 378 12.98 -20.81 4.17
CA ILE A 378 12.22 -21.33 5.31
C ILE A 378 13.10 -22.12 6.26
N GLU A 379 14.03 -22.93 5.74
CA GLU A 379 15.01 -23.67 6.55
C GLU A 379 15.94 -22.72 7.29
N LYS A 380 16.45 -21.68 6.61
CA LYS A 380 17.28 -20.65 7.23
C LYS A 380 16.54 -19.84 8.30
N ILE A 381 15.25 -19.56 8.10
CA ILE A 381 14.39 -18.97 9.13
C ILE A 381 14.31 -19.86 10.37
N LYS A 382 14.10 -21.17 10.19
CA LYS A 382 14.07 -22.12 11.33
C LYS A 382 15.42 -22.16 12.05
N GLU A 383 16.51 -22.16 11.28
CA GLU A 383 17.87 -22.15 11.81
C GLU A 383 18.17 -20.90 12.64
N ILE A 384 17.83 -19.71 12.14
CA ILE A 384 17.99 -18.45 12.89
C ILE A 384 17.19 -18.51 14.21
N ASN A 385 15.94 -18.96 14.17
CA ASN A 385 15.11 -19.05 15.39
C ASN A 385 15.73 -19.98 16.44
N ASN A 386 16.27 -21.12 16.02
CA ASN A 386 16.94 -22.06 16.92
C ASN A 386 18.19 -21.43 17.57
N ILE A 387 18.97 -20.68 16.79
CA ILE A 387 20.17 -20.00 17.30
C ILE A 387 19.80 -18.84 18.24
N ILE A 388 18.79 -18.04 17.91
CA ILE A 388 18.29 -16.98 18.79
C ILE A 388 17.85 -17.56 20.13
N LYS A 389 17.10 -18.66 20.10
CA LYS A 389 16.67 -19.35 21.33
C LYS A 389 17.87 -19.82 22.15
N TYR A 390 18.83 -20.49 21.52
CA TYR A 390 20.06 -20.94 22.18
C TYR A 390 20.86 -19.79 22.81
N ILE A 391 21.08 -18.69 22.08
CA ILE A 391 21.77 -17.50 22.59
C ILE A 391 21.00 -16.87 23.76
N SER A 392 19.67 -16.89 23.72
CA SER A 392 18.83 -16.35 24.78
C SER A 392 18.90 -17.19 26.06
N ASP A 393 18.95 -18.52 25.93
CA ASP A 393 19.07 -19.44 27.07
C ASP A 393 20.42 -19.25 27.79
N ILE A 394 21.50 -18.94 27.06
CA ILE A 394 22.81 -18.60 27.65
C ILE A 394 22.76 -17.31 28.48
N LYS A 395 21.97 -16.30 28.04
CA LYS A 395 21.83 -15.03 28.77
C LYS A 395 21.06 -15.17 30.10
N THR A 396 20.31 -16.25 30.30
CA THR A 396 19.48 -16.47 31.51
C THR A 396 20.16 -17.31 32.59
N ILE A 397 21.38 -17.80 32.35
CA ILE A 397 22.18 -18.53 33.33
C ILE A 397 23.15 -17.52 33.95
N ASP A 398 22.63 -16.67 34.83
CA ASP A 398 23.35 -15.97 35.91
C ASP A 398 22.35 -15.31 36.88
#